data_AF-A0A957RBV7-F1
#
_entry.id   AF-A0A957RBV7-F1
#
_cell.length_a   1.000
_cell.length_b   1.000
_cell.length_c   1.000
_cell.angle_alpha   90.00
_cell.angle_beta   90.00
_cell.angle_gamma   90.00
#
_symmetry.space_group_name_H-M   'P 1'
#
loop_
_entity.id
_entity.type
_entity.pdbx_description
1 polymer ?
#
loop_
_entity_poly.entity_id
_entity_poly.type
_entity_poly.pdbx_seq_one_letter_code
_entity_poly.pdbx_strand_id
1 'polypeptide(L)'
;MTTPTLVIVPLDDRPPNYEYPALLAQAAGFTPVLPPKAWLGTPWRTGNTDRLAAWLDDVAPAADGLVAALDTLGYGGLVNSRRSPDPADAVLARLHQLRELKQAHPSLTILAYSVLMRISRANSAEEEKAYWESYGARLFRMSYLEDRLAMMAGAPGDEEELAALGAEVPQEIVND
;
A
#
# COMPACT_ATOMS: atom_id res chain seq x y z
N MET A 1 18.37 31.76 4.38
CA MET A 1 17.32 30.87 4.92
C MET A 1 17.68 29.47 4.46
N THR A 2 17.73 28.51 5.37
CA THR A 2 17.95 27.10 5.01
C THR A 2 16.70 26.55 4.34
N THR A 3 16.86 25.83 3.23
CA THR A 3 15.75 25.16 2.54
C THR A 3 15.20 24.05 3.45
N PRO A 4 13.88 23.98 3.72
CA PRO A 4 13.31 22.96 4.60
C PRO A 4 13.53 21.56 4.03
N THR A 5 13.77 20.60 4.92
CA THR A 5 14.04 19.19 4.58
C THR A 5 12.76 18.38 4.66
N LEU A 6 12.46 17.63 3.59
CA LEU A 6 11.30 16.74 3.51
C LEU A 6 11.76 15.29 3.36
N VAL A 7 11.51 14.45 4.37
CA VAL A 7 11.74 13.01 4.26
C VAL A 7 10.57 12.38 3.51
N ILE A 8 10.86 11.53 2.54
CA ILE A 8 9.85 10.84 1.73
C ILE A 8 10.10 9.34 1.81
N VAL A 9 9.13 8.59 2.33
CA VAL A 9 9.04 7.14 2.13
C VAL A 9 8.17 6.88 0.90
N PRO A 10 8.76 6.55 -0.25
CA PRO A 10 8.03 6.29 -1.49
C PRO A 10 7.30 4.96 -1.43
N LEU A 11 6.28 4.81 -2.28
CA LEU A 11 5.47 3.59 -2.38
C LEU A 11 6.25 2.36 -2.91
N ASP A 12 7.17 2.60 -3.85
CA ASP A 12 8.09 1.61 -4.40
C ASP A 12 9.25 2.33 -5.13
N ASP A 13 10.09 1.57 -5.86
CA ASP A 13 11.28 2.08 -6.54
C ASP A 13 11.02 2.67 -7.95
N ARG A 14 9.77 2.66 -8.42
CA ARG A 14 9.43 3.12 -9.77
C ARG A 14 9.44 4.65 -9.86
N PRO A 15 9.77 5.23 -11.02
CA PRO A 15 9.88 6.68 -11.20
C PRO A 15 8.70 7.53 -10.69
N PRO A 16 7.43 7.13 -10.90
CA PRO A 16 6.28 7.89 -10.39
C PRO A 16 6.21 7.97 -8.87
N ASN A 17 6.80 7.01 -8.16
CA ASN A 17 6.75 6.90 -6.71
C ASN A 17 8.02 7.41 -6.04
N TYR A 18 9.16 7.38 -6.73
CA TYR A 18 10.47 7.75 -6.18
C TYR A 18 10.97 9.08 -6.74
N GLU A 19 11.26 9.16 -8.04
CA GLU A 19 11.80 10.35 -8.68
C GLU A 19 10.80 11.51 -8.72
N TYR A 20 9.54 11.26 -9.08
CA TYR A 20 8.58 12.34 -9.31
C TYR A 20 8.20 13.08 -8.02
N PRO A 21 7.95 12.39 -6.88
CA PRO A 21 7.74 13.08 -5.61
C PRO A 21 8.95 13.88 -5.15
N ALA A 22 10.18 13.39 -5.41
CA ALA A 22 11.40 14.12 -5.12
C ALA A 22 11.51 15.41 -5.94
N LEU A 23 11.25 15.32 -7.25
CA LEU A 23 11.24 16.48 -8.15
C LEU A 23 10.15 17.49 -7.76
N LEU A 24 8.96 17.01 -7.39
CA LEU A 24 7.86 17.85 -6.93
C LEU A 24 8.22 18.58 -5.62
N ALA A 25 8.84 17.89 -4.66
CA ALA A 25 9.32 18.48 -3.42
C ALA A 25 10.36 19.57 -3.68
N GLN A 26 11.32 19.32 -4.58
CA GLN A 26 12.30 20.33 -5.01
C GLN A 26 11.63 21.55 -5.65
N ALA A 27 10.68 21.32 -6.56
CA ALA A 27 9.94 22.40 -7.22
C ALA A 27 9.12 23.24 -6.22
N ALA A 28 8.66 22.62 -5.13
CA ALA A 28 7.96 23.29 -4.03
C ALA A 28 8.90 23.95 -3.00
N GLY A 29 10.22 23.92 -3.21
CA GLY A 29 11.20 24.57 -2.35
C GLY A 29 11.64 23.75 -1.13
N PHE A 30 11.53 22.42 -1.19
CA PHE A 30 12.05 21.50 -0.17
C PHE A 30 13.31 20.78 -0.66
N THR A 31 14.14 20.35 0.29
CA THR A 31 15.24 19.39 0.04
C THR A 31 14.74 17.99 0.36
N PRO A 32 14.44 17.14 -0.63
CA PRO A 32 13.92 15.80 -0.36
C PRO A 32 15.02 14.85 0.10
N VAL A 33 14.71 13.99 1.05
CA VAL A 33 15.56 12.89 1.52
C VAL A 33 14.79 11.59 1.32
N LEU A 34 15.35 10.68 0.52
CA LEU A 34 14.75 9.39 0.18
C LEU A 34 15.66 8.24 0.64
N PRO A 35 15.09 7.06 0.95
CA PRO A 35 15.90 5.89 1.25
C PRO A 35 16.55 5.37 -0.04
N PRO A 36 17.66 4.61 0.04
CA PRO A 36 18.18 3.85 -1.10
C PRO A 36 17.13 2.93 -1.74
N LYS A 37 17.02 2.95 -3.07
CA LYS A 37 16.09 2.08 -3.82
C LYS A 37 16.26 0.59 -3.52
N ALA A 38 17.47 0.16 -3.15
CA ALA A 38 17.74 -1.22 -2.78
C ALA A 38 16.92 -1.70 -1.56
N TRP A 39 16.40 -0.79 -0.74
CA TRP A 39 15.57 -1.13 0.41
C TRP A 39 14.08 -1.14 0.10
N LEU A 40 13.67 -0.59 -1.05
CA LEU A 40 12.27 -0.50 -1.46
C LEU A 40 11.80 -1.79 -2.14
N GLY A 41 10.50 -2.04 -2.05
CA GLY A 41 9.86 -3.14 -2.74
C GLY A 41 9.80 -2.94 -4.25
N THR A 42 9.72 -4.05 -4.95
CA THR A 42 9.35 -4.15 -6.37
C THR A 42 8.26 -5.21 -6.51
N PRO A 43 7.67 -5.42 -7.70
CA PRO A 43 6.74 -6.54 -7.92
C PRO A 43 7.34 -7.93 -7.61
N TRP A 44 8.67 -8.03 -7.56
CA TRP A 44 9.42 -9.29 -7.45
C TRP A 44 10.22 -9.40 -6.14
N ARG A 45 10.25 -8.34 -5.33
CA ARG A 45 11.05 -8.26 -4.11
C ARG A 45 10.32 -7.48 -3.03
N THR A 46 10.28 -8.03 -1.83
CA THR A 46 9.80 -7.31 -0.64
C THR A 46 10.82 -6.27 -0.18
N GLY A 47 10.33 -5.06 0.11
CA GLY A 47 11.15 -4.00 0.71
C GLY A 47 11.62 -4.39 2.11
N ASN A 48 12.77 -3.85 2.51
CA ASN A 48 13.35 -4.12 3.82
C ASN A 48 12.80 -3.11 4.85
N THR A 49 11.70 -3.50 5.51
CA THR A 49 11.00 -2.67 6.49
C THR A 49 11.91 -2.28 7.67
N ASP A 50 12.78 -3.18 8.11
CA ASP A 50 13.66 -2.92 9.26
C ASP A 50 14.73 -1.87 8.94
N ARG A 51 15.30 -1.91 7.72
CA ARG A 51 16.25 -0.88 7.26
C ARG A 51 15.56 0.46 7.05
N LEU A 52 14.35 0.46 6.51
CA LEU A 52 13.55 1.67 6.34
C LEU A 52 13.21 2.28 7.70
N ALA A 53 12.86 1.44 8.67
CA ALA A 53 12.61 1.87 10.03
C ALA A 53 13.87 2.51 10.65
N ALA A 54 14.99 1.78 10.72
CA ALA A 54 16.22 2.31 11.29
C ALA A 54 16.70 3.61 10.61
N TRP A 55 16.48 3.73 9.29
CA TRP A 55 16.79 4.96 8.56
C TRP A 55 15.85 6.12 8.92
N LEU A 56 14.55 5.88 9.07
CA LEU A 56 13.61 6.91 9.50
C LEU A 56 13.95 7.45 10.89
N ASP A 57 14.35 6.59 11.82
CA ASP A 57 14.76 7.00 13.18
C ASP A 57 15.99 7.93 13.15
N ASP A 58 16.86 7.79 12.15
CA ASP A 58 18.05 8.61 11.98
C ASP A 58 17.73 9.97 11.31
N VAL A 59 16.95 9.97 10.23
CA VAL A 59 16.76 11.18 9.41
C VAL A 59 15.57 12.05 9.82
N ALA A 60 14.49 11.44 10.33
CA ALA A 60 13.26 12.18 10.59
C ALA A 60 13.30 13.16 11.77
N PRO A 61 14.08 12.93 12.85
CA PRO A 61 14.24 13.89 13.95
C PRO A 61 14.71 15.29 13.52
N ALA A 62 15.50 15.37 12.44
CA ALA A 62 16.07 16.62 11.92
C ALA A 62 15.29 17.20 10.73
N ALA A 63 14.20 16.56 10.30
CA ALA A 63 13.42 16.98 9.14
C ALA A 63 12.31 17.96 9.53
N ASP A 64 11.90 18.81 8.58
CA ASP A 64 10.77 19.71 8.75
C ASP A 64 9.43 19.00 8.48
N GLY A 65 9.46 17.89 7.73
CA GLY A 65 8.29 17.06 7.49
C GLY A 65 8.64 15.65 6.99
N LEU A 66 7.67 14.75 7.12
CA LEU A 66 7.71 13.37 6.63
C LEU A 66 6.45 13.08 5.81
N VAL A 67 6.61 12.60 4.58
CA VAL A 67 5.55 12.00 3.77
C VAL A 67 5.83 10.50 3.64
N ALA A 68 4.92 9.64 4.11
CA ALA A 68 5.17 8.21 4.18
C ALA A 68 4.08 7.33 3.56
N ALA A 69 4.51 6.43 2.66
CA ALA A 69 3.68 5.32 2.19
C ALA A 69 3.58 4.24 3.29
N LEU A 70 2.38 4.02 3.81
CA LEU A 70 2.11 2.97 4.80
C LEU A 70 2.29 1.58 4.20
N ASP A 71 1.98 1.38 2.92
CA ASP A 71 2.23 0.13 2.19
C ASP A 71 3.71 -0.28 2.25
N THR A 72 4.62 0.70 2.14
CA THR A 72 6.07 0.47 2.18
C THR A 72 6.54 0.11 3.58
N LEU A 73 6.09 0.83 4.60
CA LEU A 73 6.52 0.59 5.99
C LEU A 73 5.89 -0.67 6.59
N GLY A 74 4.62 -0.93 6.29
CA GLY A 74 3.87 -2.07 6.81
C GLY A 74 4.16 -3.37 6.08
N TYR A 75 4.27 -3.33 4.75
CA TYR A 75 4.32 -4.54 3.91
C TYR A 75 5.57 -4.62 3.02
N GLY A 76 6.42 -3.59 3.00
CA GLY A 76 7.57 -3.55 2.11
C GLY A 76 7.21 -3.20 0.66
N GLY A 77 6.06 -2.56 0.41
CA GLY A 77 5.72 -1.91 -0.88
C GLY A 77 4.37 -2.33 -1.47
N LEU A 78 3.94 -1.68 -2.54
CA LEU A 78 2.59 -1.83 -3.12
C LEU A 78 2.20 -3.27 -3.47
N VAL A 79 3.01 -3.99 -4.25
CA VAL A 79 2.67 -5.36 -4.65
C VAL A 79 2.79 -6.31 -3.46
N ASN A 80 3.65 -6.00 -2.50
CA ASN A 80 3.78 -6.80 -1.29
C ASN A 80 2.57 -6.64 -0.37
N SER A 81 1.95 -5.44 -0.29
CA SER A 81 0.72 -5.24 0.49
C SER A 81 -0.47 -6.04 -0.04
N ARG A 82 -0.48 -6.40 -1.32
CA ARG A 82 -1.48 -7.30 -1.94
C ARG A 82 -1.28 -8.78 -1.61
N ARG A 83 -0.03 -9.18 -1.35
CA ARG A 83 0.38 -10.59 -1.26
C ARG A 83 0.73 -11.04 0.15
N SER A 84 0.92 -10.10 1.06
CA SER A 84 1.44 -10.36 2.39
C SER A 84 0.59 -11.41 3.12
N PRO A 85 1.23 -12.47 3.67
CA PRO A 85 0.57 -13.40 4.58
C PRO A 85 0.57 -12.89 6.03
N ASP A 86 1.21 -11.74 6.29
CA ASP A 86 1.37 -11.24 7.64
C ASP A 86 0.01 -10.89 8.28
N PRO A 87 -0.20 -11.26 9.55
CA PRO A 87 -1.40 -10.87 10.25
C PRO A 87 -1.42 -9.35 10.51
N ALA A 88 -2.62 -8.79 10.63
CA ALA A 88 -2.82 -7.36 10.77
C ALA A 88 -2.06 -6.75 11.97
N ASP A 89 -1.93 -7.47 13.07
CA ASP A 89 -1.17 -7.04 14.25
C ASP A 89 0.32 -6.90 13.97
N ALA A 90 0.93 -7.80 13.20
CA ALA A 90 2.33 -7.72 12.78
C ALA A 90 2.58 -6.51 11.86
N VAL A 91 1.66 -6.24 10.93
CA VAL A 91 1.73 -5.06 10.06
C VAL A 91 1.59 -3.78 10.88
N LEU A 92 0.58 -3.74 11.77
CA LEU A 92 0.37 -2.59 12.66
C LEU A 92 1.60 -2.36 13.53
N ALA A 93 2.22 -3.42 14.07
CA ALA A 93 3.46 -3.36 14.86
C ALA A 93 4.58 -2.61 14.12
N ARG A 94 4.77 -2.85 12.82
CA ARG A 94 5.74 -2.09 12.02
C ARG A 94 5.39 -0.60 11.92
N LEU A 95 4.10 -0.29 11.80
CA LEU A 95 3.61 1.10 11.73
C LEU A 95 3.67 1.83 13.09
N HIS A 96 3.84 1.13 14.22
CA HIS A 96 3.99 1.77 15.53
C HIS A 96 5.17 2.74 15.58
N GLN A 97 6.20 2.52 14.77
CA GLN A 97 7.32 3.43 14.65
C GLN A 97 6.89 4.87 14.34
N LEU A 98 5.91 5.09 13.45
CA LEU A 98 5.44 6.45 13.15
C LEU A 98 4.80 7.13 14.36
N ARG A 99 4.16 6.34 15.24
CA ARG A 99 3.60 6.81 16.51
C ARG A 99 4.73 7.20 17.48
N GLU A 100 5.75 6.35 17.61
CA GLU A 100 6.91 6.60 18.47
C GLU A 100 7.67 7.85 18.01
N LEU A 101 7.90 7.98 16.71
CA LEU A 101 8.53 9.15 16.11
C LEU A 101 7.75 10.43 16.39
N LYS A 102 6.41 10.41 16.25
CA LYS A 102 5.57 11.57 16.55
C LYS A 102 5.55 11.93 18.04
N GLN A 103 5.64 10.93 18.93
CA GLN A 103 5.72 11.14 20.37
C GLN A 103 7.07 11.76 20.77
N ALA A 104 8.18 11.26 20.19
CA ALA A 104 9.52 11.78 20.44
C ALA A 104 9.73 13.18 19.81
N HIS A 105 9.09 13.45 18.67
CA HIS A 105 9.21 14.71 17.93
C HIS A 105 7.83 15.34 17.65
N PRO A 106 7.17 15.94 18.66
CA PRO A 106 5.81 16.49 18.50
C PRO A 106 5.68 17.57 17.43
N SER A 107 6.76 18.30 17.13
CA SER A 107 6.80 19.33 16.08
C SER A 107 6.91 18.77 14.66
N LEU A 108 7.33 17.52 14.48
CA LEU A 108 7.46 16.90 13.15
C LEU A 108 6.06 16.72 12.53
N THR A 109 5.86 17.26 11.33
CA THR A 109 4.63 17.01 10.56
C THR A 109 4.76 15.69 9.82
N ILE A 110 3.86 14.74 10.11
CA ILE A 110 3.82 13.43 9.45
C ILE A 110 2.54 13.35 8.62
N LEU A 111 2.69 13.18 7.31
CA LEU A 111 1.62 12.89 6.36
C LEU A 111 1.78 11.46 5.88
N ALA A 112 0.84 10.60 6.21
CA ALA A 112 0.85 9.20 5.81
C ALA A 112 -0.24 8.93 4.78
N TYR A 113 0.02 8.05 3.82
CA TYR A 113 -0.95 7.60 2.84
C TYR A 113 -0.87 6.09 2.62
N SER A 114 -1.97 5.52 2.16
CA SER A 114 -2.03 4.15 1.64
C SER A 114 -2.74 4.14 0.31
N VAL A 115 -2.49 3.14 -0.51
CA VAL A 115 -3.13 3.00 -1.82
C VAL A 115 -4.49 2.32 -1.68
N LEU A 116 -5.53 2.95 -2.21
CA LEU A 116 -6.80 2.27 -2.47
C LEU A 116 -6.62 1.34 -3.66
N MET A 117 -6.70 0.04 -3.40
CA MET A 117 -6.40 -0.98 -4.39
C MET A 117 -7.60 -1.25 -5.31
N ARG A 118 -7.31 -1.39 -6.60
CA ARG A 118 -8.27 -1.94 -7.57
C ARG A 118 -8.15 -3.46 -7.61
N ILE A 119 -9.28 -4.12 -7.83
CA ILE A 119 -9.40 -5.56 -8.04
C ILE A 119 -9.17 -5.85 -9.54
N SER A 120 -8.36 -6.86 -9.86
CA SER A 120 -8.13 -7.31 -11.24
C SER A 120 -9.42 -7.85 -11.87
N ARG A 121 -9.73 -7.45 -13.11
CA ARG A 121 -10.88 -8.01 -13.87
C ARG A 121 -10.60 -9.39 -14.47
N ALA A 122 -9.35 -9.82 -14.43
CA ALA A 122 -8.88 -11.04 -15.07
C ALA A 122 -8.32 -12.02 -14.04
N ASN A 123 -8.30 -13.28 -14.44
CA ASN A 123 -7.52 -14.33 -13.80
C ASN A 123 -6.02 -14.03 -13.98
N SER A 124 -5.41 -13.42 -12.96
CA SER A 124 -4.00 -13.06 -12.95
C SER A 124 -3.49 -12.90 -11.52
N ALA A 125 -2.35 -13.54 -11.22
CA ALA A 125 -1.63 -13.38 -9.96
C ALA A 125 -0.38 -12.49 -10.10
N GLU A 126 -0.27 -11.68 -11.16
CA GLU A 126 0.92 -10.85 -11.42
C GLU A 126 1.21 -9.83 -10.32
N GLU A 127 0.16 -9.29 -9.68
CA GLU A 127 0.29 -8.39 -8.52
C GLU A 127 -0.47 -8.90 -7.29
N GLU A 128 -1.29 -9.94 -7.44
CA GLU A 128 -2.20 -10.44 -6.42
C GLU A 128 -1.70 -11.77 -5.81
N LYS A 129 -2.45 -12.33 -4.84
CA LYS A 129 -2.20 -13.67 -4.27
C LYS A 129 -2.41 -14.77 -5.33
N ALA A 130 -1.78 -15.91 -5.16
CA ALA A 130 -1.76 -17.00 -6.16
C ALA A 130 -3.15 -17.46 -6.62
N TYR A 131 -4.15 -17.48 -5.73
CA TYR A 131 -5.50 -17.91 -6.08
C TYR A 131 -6.18 -17.02 -7.13
N TRP A 132 -5.70 -15.79 -7.33
CA TRP A 132 -6.23 -14.88 -8.35
C TRP A 132 -6.00 -15.37 -9.77
N GLU A 133 -4.99 -16.22 -9.99
CA GLU A 133 -4.79 -16.87 -11.29
C GLU A 133 -5.96 -17.79 -11.66
N SER A 134 -6.63 -18.38 -10.66
CA SER A 134 -7.76 -19.29 -10.89
C SER A 134 -9.12 -18.60 -10.77
N TYR A 135 -9.23 -17.65 -9.83
CA TYR A 135 -10.51 -17.08 -9.41
C TYR A 135 -10.65 -15.57 -9.61
N GLY A 136 -9.61 -14.86 -10.05
CA GLY A 136 -9.59 -13.39 -10.09
C GLY A 136 -10.75 -12.74 -10.85
N ALA A 137 -11.13 -13.28 -12.02
CA ALA A 137 -12.27 -12.78 -12.78
C ALA A 137 -13.62 -13.02 -12.06
N ARG A 138 -13.75 -14.14 -11.33
CA ARG A 138 -14.94 -14.46 -10.54
C ARG A 138 -15.03 -13.56 -9.31
N LEU A 139 -13.92 -13.38 -8.59
CA LEU A 139 -13.83 -12.46 -7.45
C LEU A 139 -14.21 -11.04 -7.85
N PHE A 140 -13.69 -10.56 -8.98
CA PHE A 140 -14.10 -9.26 -9.53
C PHE A 140 -15.60 -9.22 -9.84
N ARG A 141 -16.14 -10.25 -10.48
CA ARG A 141 -17.56 -10.29 -10.85
C ARG A 141 -18.45 -10.32 -9.61
N MET A 142 -18.11 -11.11 -8.59
CA MET A 142 -18.81 -11.14 -7.30
C MET A 142 -18.82 -9.75 -6.66
N SER A 143 -17.65 -9.12 -6.48
CA SER A 143 -17.55 -7.78 -5.90
C SER A 143 -18.37 -6.74 -6.67
N TYR A 144 -18.38 -6.80 -8.00
CA TYR A 144 -19.18 -5.92 -8.84
C TYR A 144 -20.69 -6.15 -8.67
N LEU A 145 -21.14 -7.40 -8.58
CA LEU A 145 -22.55 -7.74 -8.36
C LEU A 145 -23.02 -7.30 -6.97
N GLU A 146 -22.20 -7.54 -5.94
CA GLU A 146 -22.46 -7.11 -4.56
C GLU A 146 -22.65 -5.59 -4.46
N ASP A 147 -21.71 -4.82 -5.01
CA ASP A 147 -21.79 -3.35 -5.02
C ASP A 147 -23.03 -2.87 -5.78
N ARG A 148 -23.30 -3.43 -6.97
CA ARG A 148 -24.46 -3.06 -7.78
C ARG A 148 -25.79 -3.35 -7.08
N LEU A 149 -25.92 -4.49 -6.41
CA LEU A 149 -27.10 -4.84 -5.61
C LEU A 149 -27.24 -3.91 -4.40
N ALA A 150 -26.14 -3.61 -3.71
CA ALA A 150 -26.12 -2.67 -2.59
C ALA A 150 -26.53 -1.24 -2.99
N MET A 151 -26.19 -0.83 -4.22
CA MET A 151 -26.59 0.46 -4.80
C MET A 151 -28.03 0.49 -5.34
N MET A 152 -28.83 -0.56 -5.16
CA MET A 152 -30.17 -0.72 -5.74
C MET A 152 -30.19 -0.58 -7.27
N ALA A 153 -29.08 -0.91 -7.94
CA ALA A 153 -28.90 -0.87 -9.39
C ALA A 153 -28.88 -2.27 -10.02
N GLY A 154 -29.42 -3.27 -9.31
CA GLY A 154 -29.47 -4.66 -9.75
C GLY A 154 -30.34 -4.89 -10.99
N ALA A 155 -29.90 -5.80 -11.84
CA ALA A 155 -30.68 -6.34 -12.96
C ALA A 155 -31.28 -7.72 -12.61
N PRO A 156 -32.36 -8.14 -13.29
CA PRO A 156 -32.85 -9.51 -13.16
C PRO A 156 -31.73 -10.52 -13.44
N GLY A 157 -31.54 -11.49 -12.55
CA GLY A 157 -30.50 -12.52 -12.64
C GLY A 157 -29.21 -12.22 -11.87
N ASP A 158 -29.02 -11.00 -11.37
CA ASP A 158 -27.81 -10.63 -10.63
C ASP A 158 -27.63 -11.42 -9.32
N GLU A 159 -28.71 -11.61 -8.56
CA GLU A 159 -28.67 -12.39 -7.31
C GLU A 159 -28.38 -13.87 -7.57
N GLU A 160 -28.93 -14.41 -8.66
CA GLU A 160 -28.73 -15.80 -9.07
C GLU A 160 -27.30 -16.03 -9.57
N GLU A 161 -26.76 -15.09 -10.34
CA GLU A 161 -25.36 -15.10 -10.78
C GLU A 161 -24.40 -15.00 -9.59
N LEU A 162 -24.68 -14.10 -8.64
CA LEU A 162 -23.87 -13.94 -7.43
C LEU A 162 -23.86 -15.23 -6.59
N ALA A 163 -25.03 -15.85 -6.40
CA ALA A 163 -25.14 -17.12 -5.69
C ALA A 163 -24.39 -18.26 -6.39
N ALA A 164 -24.45 -18.33 -7.72
CA ALA A 164 -23.72 -19.33 -8.50
C ALA A 164 -22.20 -19.15 -8.37
N LEU A 165 -21.71 -17.90 -8.48
CA LEU A 165 -20.28 -17.59 -8.30
C LEU A 165 -19.80 -17.90 -6.88
N GLY A 166 -20.62 -17.63 -5.86
CA GLY A 166 -20.32 -17.96 -4.47
C GLY A 166 -20.18 -19.46 -4.21
N ALA A 167 -20.76 -20.33 -5.05
CA ALA A 167 -20.57 -21.78 -4.98
C ALA A 167 -19.32 -22.27 -5.74
N GLU A 168 -18.79 -21.49 -6.68
CA GLU A 168 -17.60 -21.84 -7.48
C GLU A 168 -16.29 -21.43 -6.82
N VAL A 169 -16.30 -20.39 -6.00
CA VAL A 169 -15.11 -19.88 -5.31
C VAL A 169 -15.05 -20.47 -3.89
N PRO A 170 -13.95 -21.12 -3.49
CA PRO A 170 -13.77 -21.61 -2.12
C PRO A 170 -14.00 -20.50 -1.08
N GLN A 171 -14.73 -20.81 -0.01
CA GLN A 171 -15.16 -19.82 0.98
C GLN A 171 -13.97 -19.19 1.72
N GLU A 172 -12.89 -19.93 1.92
CA GLU A 172 -11.64 -19.43 2.50
C GLU A 172 -10.97 -18.37 1.62
N ILE A 173 -11.20 -18.37 0.30
CA ILE A 173 -10.70 -17.33 -0.62
C ILE A 173 -11.60 -16.10 -0.57
N VAL A 174 -12.91 -16.29 -0.43
CA VAL A 174 -13.86 -15.17 -0.31
C VAL A 174 -13.67 -14.41 1.02
N ASN A 175 -13.21 -15.12 2.06
CA ASN A 175 -13.04 -14.57 3.42
C ASN A 175 -11.62 -14.05 3.72
N ASP A 176 -10.67 -14.18 2.79
CA ASP A 176 -9.28 -13.72 2.93
C ASP A 176 -9.14 -12.20 2.71
#